data_AF-A0A4R7VIB0-F1
#
_entry.id   AF-A0A4R7VIB0-F1
#
_cell.length_a   1.000
_cell.length_b   1.000
_cell.length_c   1.000
_cell.angle_alpha   90.00
_cell.angle_beta   90.00
_cell.angle_gamma   90.00
#
_symmetry.space_group_name_H-M   'P 1'
#
loop_
_entity.id
_entity.type
_entity.pdbx_description
1 polymer ?
#
loop_
_entity_poly.entity_id
_entity_poly.type
_entity_poly.pdbx_seq_one_letter_code
_entity_poly.pdbx_strand_id
1 'polypeptide(L)'
;MSRAFTRRATAAALTVLAITALSTTAHAESRPDASPAGDLTVAYTTAACDPSGTTSRDASLATQLNGTLTAKLEGAMTAYRVSCARMVVDAVRDRGLDPRAADIAIATTIVETSIQNVSEEVDHDSLGLFQQRASWGSATNRLNPTWATNAFLDKMISKYPNNSWKTAPIGEVCQAVQVSAFPDRYQVEAGDAQKIVDALWQARATDGADFDADGVGDIFSSATGTLTVWNGRGANNFAAADAVGPGWSAFSRPVAGDFDDDGISDLAAVEGGSTLTIWNGRGGNRFSAAVAVGPGWGDYDSTLFALGDVNGDGHADIGSVKEGTGTLYVWNGRGNNKFAAAVAVGNGWGAYSRPVSGDFDGDGISDLAAVEGGSTLTIWNGRGSNNFAAGVAVGPGWGDYDSALMSLGDVNGDGHDDIASVKEGTGTLYVWNGRGADNFGGSTAVGNGWTPYF
;
A
#
# COMPACT_ATOMS: atom_id res chain seq x y z
N MET A 1 40.82 -49.79 64.70
CA MET A 1 41.36 -48.86 65.72
C MET A 1 40.87 -47.46 65.40
N SER A 2 40.27 -46.81 66.40
CA SER A 2 39.51 -45.56 66.32
C SER A 2 40.40 -44.34 66.62
N ARG A 3 40.03 -43.17 66.08
CA ARG A 3 40.25 -41.78 66.57
C ARG A 3 39.66 -40.82 65.51
N ALA A 4 38.39 -40.43 65.58
CA ALA A 4 37.79 -39.35 66.38
C ALA A 4 38.40 -37.96 66.12
N PHE A 5 37.66 -37.12 65.39
CA PHE A 5 37.69 -35.66 65.56
C PHE A 5 36.28 -35.07 65.36
N THR A 6 36.06 -34.03 66.14
CA THR A 6 34.81 -33.59 66.74
C THR A 6 34.01 -32.63 65.84
N ARG A 7 32.69 -32.83 65.73
CA ARG A 7 31.76 -31.83 65.18
C ARG A 7 31.53 -30.72 66.21
N ARG A 8 31.73 -29.46 65.82
CA ARG A 8 31.15 -28.30 66.52
C ARG A 8 30.09 -27.67 65.63
N ALA A 9 28.86 -27.68 66.13
CA ALA A 9 27.74 -26.91 65.60
C ALA A 9 27.84 -25.48 66.16
N THR A 10 27.67 -24.48 65.30
CA THR A 10 27.47 -23.09 65.68
C THR A 10 26.09 -22.66 65.22
N ALA A 11 25.26 -22.28 66.19
CA ALA A 11 23.96 -21.68 65.99
C ALA A 11 24.10 -20.25 65.43
N ALA A 12 23.27 -19.88 64.46
CA ALA A 12 23.04 -18.49 64.07
C ALA A 12 21.59 -18.14 64.44
N ALA A 13 21.47 -17.11 65.28
CA ALA A 13 20.21 -16.61 65.82
C ALA A 13 19.36 -15.95 64.73
N LEU A 14 18.05 -16.22 64.80
CA LEU A 14 17.01 -15.62 63.97
C LEU A 14 16.62 -14.26 64.59
N THR A 15 17.01 -13.16 63.96
CA THR A 15 16.57 -11.81 64.39
C THR A 15 15.29 -11.46 63.62
N VAL A 16 14.17 -11.40 64.31
CA VAL A 16 12.91 -10.85 63.80
C VAL A 16 12.99 -9.33 63.85
N LEU A 17 13.03 -8.68 62.68
CA LEU A 17 12.90 -7.23 62.57
C LEU A 17 11.45 -6.91 62.19
N ALA A 18 10.69 -6.39 63.15
CA ALA A 18 9.38 -5.82 62.90
C ALA A 18 9.57 -4.48 62.18
N ILE A 19 9.21 -4.40 60.90
CA ILE A 19 9.15 -3.13 60.16
C ILE A 19 7.72 -2.61 60.28
N THR A 20 7.58 -1.52 61.03
CA THR A 20 6.41 -0.66 61.08
C THR A 20 6.08 -0.12 59.68
N ALA A 21 4.86 -0.37 59.22
CA ALA A 21 4.31 0.25 58.02
C ALA A 21 4.15 1.77 58.25
N LEU A 22 5.04 2.56 57.63
CA LEU A 22 4.84 3.99 57.44
C LEU A 22 4.04 4.17 56.15
N SER A 23 2.83 4.69 56.27
CA SER A 23 1.99 5.11 55.16
C SER A 23 2.63 6.30 54.46
N THR A 24 3.50 6.05 53.48
CA THR A 24 3.95 7.10 52.57
C THR A 24 2.86 7.31 51.55
N THR A 25 2.13 8.42 51.67
CA THR A 25 1.39 9.02 50.56
C THR A 25 2.35 9.14 49.39
N ALA A 26 2.06 8.45 48.29
CA ALA A 26 2.78 8.61 47.04
C ALA A 26 2.73 10.10 46.65
N HIS A 27 3.86 10.79 46.76
CA HIS A 27 4.05 12.00 46.01
C HIS A 27 4.24 11.57 44.56
N ALA A 28 3.32 12.03 43.71
CA ALA A 28 3.49 11.98 42.27
C ALA A 28 4.86 12.60 41.95
N GLU A 29 5.79 11.78 41.46
CA GLU A 29 6.95 12.31 40.76
C GLU A 29 6.40 13.09 39.56
N SER A 30 6.68 14.40 39.55
CA SER A 30 6.43 15.27 38.43
C SER A 30 7.04 14.66 37.16
N ARG A 31 6.22 14.50 36.11
CA ARG A 31 6.69 14.21 34.74
C ARG A 31 7.86 15.14 34.40
N PRO A 32 9.06 14.64 34.08
CA PRO A 32 10.15 15.50 33.60
C PRO A 32 10.00 15.74 32.09
N ASP A 33 10.19 17.02 31.73
CA ASP A 33 10.10 17.73 30.44
C ASP A 33 10.09 16.95 29.10
N ALA A 34 9.22 17.45 28.22
CA ALA A 34 9.02 17.04 26.83
C ALA A 34 10.29 17.16 25.97
N SER A 35 10.34 16.37 24.88
CA SER A 35 11.10 16.78 23.69
C SER A 35 10.59 18.15 23.24
N PRO A 36 11.42 19.13 22.83
CA PRO A 36 10.92 20.48 22.54
C PRO A 36 9.88 20.46 21.41
N ALA A 37 10.07 19.58 20.41
CA ALA A 37 9.10 19.25 19.37
C ALA A 37 8.58 17.81 19.55
N GLY A 38 7.29 17.59 19.27
CA GLY A 38 6.66 16.28 19.30
C GLY A 38 5.79 15.99 20.52
N ASP A 39 5.49 16.96 21.38
CA ASP A 39 4.37 16.81 22.32
C ASP A 39 3.05 16.98 21.57
N LEU A 40 2.14 16.00 21.67
CA LEU A 40 0.81 16.08 21.05
C LEU A 40 -0.07 17.19 21.63
N THR A 41 0.25 17.68 22.83
CA THR A 41 -0.50 18.75 23.50
C THR A 41 -0.02 20.15 23.10
N VAL A 42 1.13 20.25 22.43
CA VAL A 42 1.72 21.52 21.99
C VAL A 42 1.36 21.75 20.52
N ALA A 43 0.76 22.91 20.23
CA ALA A 43 0.50 23.33 18.87
C ALA A 43 1.75 24.03 18.32
N TYR A 44 2.28 23.50 17.21
CA TYR A 44 3.39 24.10 16.49
C TYR A 44 2.92 24.76 15.21
N THR A 45 3.66 25.77 14.73
CA THR A 45 3.52 26.22 13.35
C THR A 45 4.07 25.15 12.42
N THR A 46 3.31 24.75 11.40
CA THR A 46 3.68 23.70 10.46
C THR A 46 3.69 24.17 9.00
N ALA A 47 4.55 23.58 8.19
CA ALA A 47 4.50 23.67 6.74
C ALA A 47 3.73 22.47 6.15
N ALA A 48 3.21 22.61 4.93
CA ALA A 48 2.67 21.47 4.20
C ALA A 48 3.78 20.43 3.95
N CYS A 49 3.42 19.15 3.98
CA CYS A 49 4.34 18.07 3.63
C CYS A 49 4.33 17.81 2.13
N ASP A 50 3.15 17.48 1.61
CA ASP A 50 2.88 17.42 0.18
C ASP A 50 2.50 18.83 -0.31
N PRO A 51 3.20 19.41 -1.31
CA PRO A 51 2.83 20.68 -1.93
C PRO A 51 1.40 20.71 -2.50
N SER A 52 0.86 19.54 -2.86
CA SER A 52 -0.51 19.37 -3.38
C SER A 52 -1.56 19.29 -2.26
N GLY A 53 -1.13 19.20 -1.00
CA GLY A 53 -2.01 19.12 0.17
C GLY A 53 -2.41 17.68 0.54
N THR A 54 -3.39 17.56 1.43
CA THR A 54 -3.91 16.27 1.90
C THR A 54 -4.97 15.74 0.94
N THR A 55 -5.03 14.42 0.76
CA THR A 55 -6.03 13.73 -0.09
C THR A 55 -7.17 13.12 0.74
N SER A 56 -8.20 12.59 0.07
CA SER A 56 -9.24 11.74 0.68
C SER A 56 -8.63 10.47 1.28
N ARG A 57 -7.71 9.83 0.55
CA ARG A 57 -6.95 8.67 1.00
C ARG A 57 -6.19 8.93 2.30
N ASP A 58 -5.54 10.09 2.41
CA ASP A 58 -4.86 10.48 3.65
C ASP A 58 -5.85 10.51 4.85
N ALA A 59 -7.10 10.94 4.63
CA ALA A 59 -8.14 10.99 5.66
C ALA A 59 -8.70 9.60 6.01
N SER A 60 -8.90 8.73 5.01
CA SER A 60 -9.34 7.34 5.22
C SER A 60 -8.28 6.54 6.00
N LEU A 61 -7.02 6.60 5.57
CA LEU A 61 -5.90 5.97 6.26
C LEU A 61 -5.72 6.50 7.68
N ALA A 62 -5.91 7.81 7.90
CA ALA A 62 -5.86 8.36 9.26
C ALA A 62 -6.93 7.72 10.17
N THR A 63 -8.13 7.49 9.65
CA THR A 63 -9.23 6.85 10.38
C THR A 63 -8.89 5.39 10.70
N GLN A 64 -8.36 4.65 9.73
CA GLN A 64 -7.93 3.26 9.90
C GLN A 64 -6.81 3.14 10.94
N LEU A 65 -5.74 3.93 10.79
CA LEU A 65 -4.58 3.91 11.68
C LEU A 65 -4.96 4.28 13.12
N ASN A 66 -5.89 5.21 13.31
CA ASN A 66 -6.39 5.54 14.65
C ASN A 66 -7.03 4.35 15.38
N GLY A 67 -7.49 3.33 14.66
CA GLY A 67 -8.00 2.08 15.24
C GLY A 67 -6.94 1.02 15.53
N THR A 68 -5.69 1.19 15.08
CA THR A 68 -4.65 0.15 15.12
C THR A 68 -3.36 0.57 15.83
N LEU A 69 -3.04 1.86 15.86
CA LEU A 69 -1.89 2.39 16.60
C LEU A 69 -2.10 2.26 18.11
N THR A 70 -1.00 2.05 18.85
CA THR A 70 -1.02 1.67 20.27
C THR A 70 -0.02 2.46 21.13
N ALA A 71 0.81 3.29 20.51
CA ALA A 71 1.86 4.07 21.13
C ALA A 71 1.52 5.56 21.05
N LYS A 72 2.52 6.43 20.82
CA LYS A 72 2.39 7.88 20.95
C LYS A 72 1.26 8.48 20.10
N LEU A 73 1.02 7.92 18.91
CA LEU A 73 0.02 8.43 17.95
C LEU A 73 -1.33 7.73 18.00
N GLU A 74 -1.60 6.89 19.02
CA GLU A 74 -2.91 6.27 19.21
C GLU A 74 -4.03 7.32 19.21
N GLY A 75 -4.98 7.19 18.28
CA GLY A 75 -6.10 8.12 18.10
C GLY A 75 -5.71 9.53 17.64
N ALA A 76 -4.46 9.78 17.27
CA ALA A 76 -3.94 11.10 16.94
C ALA A 76 -3.60 11.29 15.45
N MET A 77 -3.75 10.27 14.61
CA MET A 77 -3.55 10.39 13.16
C MET A 77 -4.61 11.32 12.55
N THR A 78 -4.14 12.17 11.64
CA THR A 78 -4.97 13.09 10.85
C THR A 78 -4.54 12.98 9.39
N ALA A 79 -5.36 13.44 8.45
CA ALA A 79 -4.97 13.48 7.03
C ALA A 79 -3.64 14.23 6.82
N TYR A 80 -3.37 15.26 7.61
CA TYR A 80 -2.09 15.96 7.59
C TYR A 80 -0.92 15.09 8.05
N ARG A 81 -1.06 14.35 9.16
CA ARG A 81 0.01 13.43 9.61
C ARG A 81 0.24 12.29 8.62
N VAL A 82 -0.83 11.79 8.00
CA VAL A 82 -0.73 10.76 6.96
C VAL A 82 -0.03 11.32 5.72
N SER A 83 -0.36 12.53 5.24
CA SER A 83 0.35 13.12 4.10
C SER A 83 1.84 13.35 4.38
N CYS A 84 2.18 13.69 5.61
CA CYS A 84 3.58 13.78 6.05
C CYS A 84 4.28 12.42 6.09
N ALA A 85 3.62 11.37 6.59
CA ALA A 85 4.16 10.02 6.57
C ALA A 85 4.30 9.49 5.13
N ARG A 86 3.32 9.75 4.26
CA ARG A 86 3.32 9.44 2.82
C ARG A 86 4.57 10.00 2.14
N MET A 87 4.84 11.30 2.29
CA MET A 87 6.05 11.91 1.71
C MET A 87 7.37 11.29 2.20
N VAL A 88 7.43 10.78 3.44
CA VAL A 88 8.60 10.07 3.96
C VAL A 88 8.72 8.68 3.32
N VAL A 89 7.61 7.95 3.24
CA VAL A 89 7.52 6.63 2.62
C VAL A 89 7.86 6.69 1.13
N ASP A 90 7.30 7.65 0.40
CA ASP A 90 7.56 7.87 -1.03
C ASP A 90 9.04 8.18 -1.28
N ALA A 91 9.67 9.03 -0.47
CA ALA A 91 11.09 9.33 -0.60
C ALA A 91 11.99 8.10 -0.38
N VAL A 92 11.59 7.15 0.48
CA VAL A 92 12.30 5.87 0.65
C VAL A 92 12.10 4.96 -0.56
N ARG A 93 10.87 4.90 -1.08
CA ARG A 93 10.48 4.14 -2.27
C ARG A 93 11.22 4.63 -3.52
N ASP A 94 11.26 5.93 -3.75
CA ASP A 94 11.98 6.60 -4.85
C ASP A 94 13.49 6.28 -4.85
N ARG A 95 14.05 5.95 -3.68
CA ARG A 95 15.44 5.53 -3.54
C ARG A 95 15.67 4.03 -3.79
N GLY A 96 14.61 3.26 -4.04
CA GLY A 96 14.66 1.81 -4.17
C GLY A 96 15.14 1.11 -2.89
N LEU A 97 14.85 1.71 -1.73
CA LEU A 97 15.22 1.13 -0.44
C LEU A 97 14.09 0.23 0.10
N ASP A 98 14.49 -0.74 0.93
CA ASP A 98 13.60 -1.67 1.62
C ASP A 98 12.58 -0.92 2.50
N PRO A 99 11.30 -1.37 2.61
CA PRO A 99 10.30 -0.76 3.49
C PRO A 99 10.78 -0.57 4.92
N ARG A 100 11.68 -1.43 5.42
CA ARG A 100 12.29 -1.25 6.74
C ARG A 100 13.04 0.07 6.91
N ALA A 101 13.57 0.66 5.84
CA ALA A 101 14.15 2.00 5.90
C ALA A 101 13.09 3.07 6.16
N ALA A 102 11.87 2.88 5.66
CA ALA A 102 10.72 3.72 5.98
C ALA A 102 10.29 3.51 7.44
N ASP A 103 10.30 2.29 7.97
CA ASP A 103 9.99 2.04 9.40
C ASP A 103 10.93 2.87 10.30
N ILE A 104 12.23 2.87 9.97
CA ILE A 104 13.25 3.64 10.70
C ILE A 104 13.02 5.15 10.58
N ALA A 105 12.68 5.64 9.39
CA ALA A 105 12.41 7.05 9.16
C ALA A 105 11.14 7.50 9.88
N ILE A 106 10.05 6.74 9.79
CA ILE A 106 8.77 7.03 10.44
C ILE A 106 8.90 6.95 11.97
N ALA A 107 9.55 5.92 12.53
CA ALA A 107 9.81 5.85 13.97
C ALA A 107 10.56 7.10 14.47
N THR A 108 11.49 7.61 13.65
CA THR A 108 12.19 8.86 13.95
C THR A 108 11.23 10.05 13.95
N THR A 109 10.41 10.25 12.90
CA THR A 109 9.51 11.42 12.82
C THR A 109 8.38 11.37 13.87
N ILE A 110 7.95 10.18 14.31
CA ILE A 110 7.04 10.03 15.45
C ILE A 110 7.67 10.62 16.70
N VAL A 111 8.92 10.26 17.02
CA VAL A 111 9.61 10.76 18.21
C VAL A 111 9.88 12.26 18.10
N GLU A 112 10.45 12.72 16.99
CA GLU A 112 10.92 14.09 16.81
C GLU A 112 9.79 15.12 16.71
N THR A 113 8.68 14.79 16.06
CA THR A 113 7.64 15.79 15.75
C THR A 113 6.21 15.28 15.85
N SER A 114 6.00 14.01 16.20
CA SER A 114 4.69 13.36 16.06
C SER A 114 4.18 13.44 14.61
N ILE A 115 5.11 13.25 13.66
CA ILE A 115 4.91 13.32 12.20
C ILE A 115 4.33 14.69 11.78
N GLN A 116 5.00 15.77 12.17
CA GLN A 116 4.61 17.13 11.80
C GLN A 116 5.79 17.87 11.19
N ASN A 117 5.60 18.51 10.03
CA ASN A 117 6.64 19.34 9.41
C ASN A 117 6.70 20.72 10.08
N VAL A 118 7.27 20.76 11.27
CA VAL A 118 7.36 21.94 12.13
C VAL A 118 8.19 23.04 11.44
N SER A 119 7.57 24.20 11.20
CA SER A 119 8.13 25.32 10.43
C SER A 119 8.64 26.48 11.28
N GLU A 120 8.51 26.37 12.60
CA GLU A 120 9.15 27.26 13.55
C GLU A 120 10.33 26.57 14.23
N GLU A 121 11.34 27.35 14.61
CA GLU A 121 12.52 26.82 15.31
C GLU A 121 12.16 26.54 16.77
N VAL A 122 12.17 25.25 17.15
CA VAL A 122 11.68 24.81 18.48
C VAL A 122 12.82 24.44 19.41
N ASP A 123 13.71 23.52 19.00
CA ASP A 123 14.95 23.21 19.72
C ASP A 123 16.14 23.87 19.02
N HIS A 124 16.59 25.01 19.53
CA HIS A 124 17.59 25.86 18.89
C HIS A 124 17.18 26.29 17.48
N ASP A 125 17.87 25.80 16.45
CA ASP A 125 17.70 26.10 15.03
C ASP A 125 17.04 24.94 14.28
N SER A 126 16.45 23.97 14.98
CA SER A 126 15.88 22.74 14.43
C SER A 126 14.55 22.97 13.72
N LEU A 127 14.35 22.32 12.57
CA LEU A 127 13.15 22.43 11.74
C LEU A 127 12.75 21.08 11.13
N GLY A 128 11.50 21.01 10.69
CA GLY A 128 10.96 19.94 9.86
C GLY A 128 10.69 18.63 10.58
N LEU A 129 10.27 17.63 9.81
CA LEU A 129 9.80 16.32 10.30
C LEU A 129 10.79 15.59 11.22
N PHE A 130 12.08 15.76 10.96
CA PHE A 130 13.18 15.09 11.66
C PHE A 130 13.87 15.99 12.71
N GLN A 131 13.37 17.21 12.95
CA GLN A 131 14.02 18.22 13.81
C GLN A 131 15.51 18.40 13.50
N GLN A 132 15.86 18.50 12.22
CA GLN A 132 17.25 18.66 11.79
C GLN A 132 17.73 20.09 12.06
N ARG A 133 18.95 20.24 12.59
CA ARG A 133 19.62 21.55 12.80
C ARG A 133 20.19 22.13 11.49
N ALA A 134 20.58 23.40 11.45
CA ALA A 134 21.10 24.05 10.24
C ALA A 134 22.40 23.40 9.69
N SER A 135 23.11 22.63 10.52
CA SER A 135 24.25 21.81 10.08
C SER A 135 23.89 20.72 9.06
N TRP A 136 22.63 20.31 8.99
CA TRP A 136 22.15 19.36 7.98
C TRP A 136 21.90 20.05 6.64
N GLY A 137 21.38 21.27 6.63
CA GLY A 137 21.03 21.99 5.41
C GLY A 137 20.30 23.32 5.67
N SER A 138 19.95 24.02 4.59
CA SER A 138 19.18 25.27 4.66
C SER A 138 17.79 25.05 5.27
N ALA A 139 17.13 26.12 5.73
CA ALA A 139 15.75 26.02 6.22
C ALA A 139 14.79 25.47 5.14
N THR A 140 14.92 25.92 3.89
CA THR A 140 14.14 25.40 2.75
C THR A 140 14.33 23.89 2.55
N ASN A 141 15.57 23.41 2.67
CA ASN A 141 15.87 21.99 2.55
C ASN A 141 15.23 21.18 3.67
N ARG A 142 15.38 21.63 4.93
CA ARG A 142 14.89 20.92 6.11
C ARG A 142 13.36 20.90 6.23
N LEU A 143 12.68 21.88 5.61
CA LEU A 143 11.22 21.92 5.51
C LEU A 143 10.66 21.20 4.29
N ASN A 144 11.50 20.68 3.38
CA ASN A 144 11.08 19.83 2.28
C ASN A 144 11.16 18.35 2.75
N PRO A 145 10.04 17.64 2.92
CA PRO A 145 10.04 16.27 3.43
C PRO A 145 10.89 15.29 2.64
N THR A 146 10.83 15.33 1.31
CA THR A 146 11.63 14.45 0.44
C THR A 146 13.12 14.70 0.64
N TRP A 147 13.54 15.96 0.67
CA TRP A 147 14.94 16.31 0.89
C TRP A 147 15.41 15.89 2.28
N ALA A 148 14.63 16.22 3.33
CA ALA A 148 14.99 15.94 4.72
C ALA A 148 15.09 14.43 4.98
N THR A 149 14.18 13.65 4.39
CA THR A 149 14.20 12.18 4.42
C THR A 149 15.44 11.64 3.73
N ASN A 150 15.77 12.12 2.53
CA ASN A 150 16.97 11.69 1.81
C ASN A 150 18.27 11.98 2.58
N ALA A 151 18.36 13.15 3.22
CA ALA A 151 19.50 13.48 4.09
C ALA A 151 19.60 12.55 5.31
N PHE A 152 18.46 12.22 5.94
CA PHE A 152 18.41 11.24 7.02
C PHE A 152 18.88 9.85 6.55
N LEU A 153 18.38 9.38 5.40
CA LEU A 153 18.72 8.08 4.82
C LEU A 153 20.20 7.99 4.44
N ASP A 154 20.79 9.05 3.88
CA ASP A 154 22.23 9.09 3.58
C ASP A 154 23.09 8.90 4.84
N LYS A 155 22.70 9.55 5.94
CA LYS A 155 23.39 9.38 7.22
C LYS A 155 23.16 7.99 7.81
N MET A 156 21.95 7.44 7.70
CA MET A 156 21.65 6.05 8.08
C MET A 156 22.56 5.06 7.37
N ILE A 157 22.63 5.13 6.04
CA ILE A 157 23.45 4.23 5.21
C ILE A 157 24.95 4.39 5.54
N SER A 158 25.40 5.62 5.79
CA SER A 158 26.78 5.87 6.21
C SER A 158 27.11 5.27 7.58
N LYS A 159 26.18 5.30 8.54
CA LYS A 159 26.35 4.74 9.89
C LYS A 159 26.23 3.22 9.92
N TYR A 160 25.42 2.65 9.04
CA TYR A 160 25.16 1.22 8.92
C TYR A 160 25.50 0.71 7.50
N PRO A 161 26.79 0.64 7.14
CA PRO A 161 27.20 0.17 5.83
C PRO A 161 26.82 -1.30 5.60
N ASN A 162 26.87 -1.73 4.34
CA ASN A 162 26.57 -3.11 3.92
C ASN A 162 25.16 -3.58 4.34
N ASN A 163 24.18 -2.68 4.35
CA ASN A 163 22.79 -2.95 4.73
C ASN A 163 22.63 -3.48 6.16
N SER A 164 23.58 -3.21 7.07
CA SER A 164 23.50 -3.65 8.46
C SER A 164 22.31 -3.07 9.25
N TRP A 165 21.72 -1.96 8.76
CA TRP A 165 20.48 -1.39 9.29
C TRP A 165 19.26 -2.31 9.08
N LYS A 166 19.30 -3.24 8.11
CA LYS A 166 18.19 -4.17 7.84
C LYS A 166 17.92 -5.14 8.99
N THR A 167 18.91 -5.40 9.83
CA THR A 167 18.81 -6.37 10.93
C THR A 167 18.98 -5.74 12.30
N ALA A 168 19.49 -4.51 12.37
CA ALA A 168 19.63 -3.79 13.63
C ALA A 168 18.26 -3.41 14.21
N PRO A 169 18.14 -3.30 15.56
CA PRO A 169 16.95 -2.73 16.18
C PRO A 169 16.69 -1.31 15.67
N ILE A 170 15.44 -1.01 15.29
CA ILE A 170 15.06 0.26 14.67
C ILE A 170 15.51 1.45 15.53
N GLY A 171 15.27 1.39 16.84
CA GLY A 171 15.63 2.48 17.75
C GLY A 171 17.13 2.73 17.85
N GLU A 172 17.98 1.70 17.73
CA GLU A 172 19.44 1.86 17.68
C GLU A 172 19.87 2.56 16.38
N VAL A 173 19.19 2.29 15.28
CA VAL A 173 19.45 2.97 14.01
C VAL A 173 19.03 4.44 14.09
N CYS A 174 17.81 4.72 14.55
CA CYS A 174 17.31 6.08 14.76
C CYS A 174 18.27 6.90 15.64
N GLN A 175 18.67 6.35 16.79
CA GLN A 175 19.58 7.02 17.72
C GLN A 175 20.96 7.27 17.11
N ALA A 176 21.52 6.33 16.35
CA ALA A 176 22.83 6.54 15.73
C ALA A 176 22.82 7.67 14.67
N VAL A 177 21.67 7.91 14.05
CA VAL A 177 21.48 8.98 13.06
C VAL A 177 21.21 10.32 13.76
N GLN A 178 20.29 10.36 14.72
CA GLN A 178 19.84 11.59 15.38
C GLN A 178 20.73 12.04 16.53
N VAL A 179 21.31 11.11 17.28
CA VAL A 179 22.13 11.39 18.47
C VAL A 179 21.32 12.19 19.51
N SER A 180 20.14 11.69 19.84
CA SER A 180 19.24 12.32 20.83
C SER A 180 19.73 12.10 22.26
N ALA A 181 19.32 12.98 23.17
CA ALA A 181 19.50 12.82 24.61
C ALA A 181 18.60 11.72 25.21
N PHE A 182 17.62 11.23 24.43
CA PHE A 182 16.62 10.25 24.88
C PHE A 182 16.54 9.04 23.94
N PRO A 183 17.59 8.21 23.87
CA PRO A 183 17.71 7.12 22.90
C PRO A 183 16.58 6.08 22.97
N ASP A 184 16.05 5.81 24.17
CA ASP A 184 15.08 4.74 24.39
C ASP A 184 13.69 5.04 23.79
N ARG A 185 13.45 6.26 23.31
CA ARG A 185 12.14 6.67 22.78
C ARG A 185 11.84 6.08 21.41
N TYR A 186 12.83 5.90 20.55
CA TYR A 186 12.59 5.44 19.18
C TYR A 186 12.10 4.00 19.10
N GLN A 187 12.65 3.11 19.94
CA GLN A 187 12.33 1.69 19.87
C GLN A 187 10.88 1.40 20.30
N VAL A 188 10.29 2.26 21.13
CA VAL A 188 8.87 2.17 21.55
C VAL A 188 7.93 2.39 20.37
N GLU A 189 8.30 3.30 19.47
CA GLU A 189 7.47 3.67 18.32
C GLU A 189 7.65 2.75 17.11
N ALA A 190 8.63 1.83 17.16
CA ALA A 190 8.98 0.97 16.01
C ALA A 190 7.81 0.12 15.49
N GLY A 191 6.98 -0.42 16.40
CA GLY A 191 5.83 -1.24 15.99
C GLY A 191 4.71 -0.44 15.33
N ASP A 192 4.45 0.78 15.82
CA ASP A 192 3.46 1.67 15.21
C ASP A 192 3.98 2.30 13.91
N ALA A 193 5.28 2.58 13.83
CA ALA A 193 5.93 3.00 12.59
C ALA A 193 5.74 1.95 11.49
N GLN A 194 5.94 0.66 11.80
CA GLN A 194 5.72 -0.42 10.85
C GLN A 194 4.27 -0.46 10.36
N LYS A 195 3.27 -0.34 11.24
CA LYS A 195 1.85 -0.29 10.81
C LYS A 195 1.55 0.89 9.88
N ILE A 196 2.13 2.07 10.16
CA ILE A 196 1.98 3.26 9.31
C ILE A 196 2.63 3.00 7.95
N VAL A 197 3.83 2.43 7.93
CA VAL A 197 4.55 2.09 6.70
C VAL A 197 3.77 1.03 5.94
N ASP A 198 3.37 -0.09 6.53
CA ASP A 198 2.59 -1.13 5.87
C ASP A 198 1.36 -0.54 5.17
N ALA A 199 0.58 0.31 5.86
CA ALA A 199 -0.59 0.96 5.29
C ALA A 199 -0.28 1.94 4.13
N LEU A 200 0.91 2.56 4.12
CA LEU A 200 1.35 3.50 3.08
C LEU A 200 2.19 2.83 1.99
N TRP A 201 2.77 1.67 2.28
CA TRP A 201 3.66 0.90 1.41
C TRP A 201 2.84 -0.06 0.56
N GLN A 202 1.80 -0.67 1.15
CA GLN A 202 0.76 -1.43 0.47
C GLN A 202 -0.24 -0.53 -0.25
N ALA A 203 -0.21 0.78 -0.01
CA ALA A 203 -0.95 1.77 -0.76
C ALA A 203 -0.39 1.95 -2.19
N ARG A 204 -0.26 0.84 -2.95
CA ARG A 204 -0.25 0.85 -4.41
C ARG A 204 -1.66 1.16 -4.90
N ALA A 205 -1.79 1.47 -6.20
CA ALA A 205 -3.06 1.32 -6.88
C ALA A 205 -3.61 -0.06 -6.51
N THR A 206 -4.86 -0.15 -6.09
CA THR A 206 -5.54 -1.45 -6.09
C THR A 206 -5.37 -2.04 -7.49
N ASP A 207 -5.13 -3.34 -7.62
CA ASP A 207 -5.14 -3.98 -8.94
C ASP A 207 -6.58 -4.03 -9.53
N GLY A 208 -7.57 -3.58 -8.76
CA GLY A 208 -8.91 -3.21 -9.18
C GLY A 208 -9.09 -1.72 -9.45
N ALA A 209 -10.26 -1.33 -9.96
CA ALA A 209 -10.57 0.08 -10.16
C ALA A 209 -10.89 0.79 -8.83
N ASP A 210 -10.46 2.03 -8.67
CA ASP A 210 -10.90 2.97 -7.62
C ASP A 210 -11.02 4.37 -8.25
N PHE A 211 -12.20 4.69 -8.80
CA PHE A 211 -12.44 5.93 -9.55
C PHE A 211 -12.91 7.08 -8.66
N ASP A 212 -13.35 6.79 -7.44
CA ASP A 212 -13.72 7.81 -6.47
C ASP A 212 -12.65 8.14 -5.42
N ALA A 213 -11.54 7.39 -5.45
CA ALA A 213 -10.36 7.56 -4.62
C ALA A 213 -10.67 7.44 -3.13
N ASP A 214 -11.57 6.51 -2.78
CA ASP A 214 -11.93 6.19 -1.40
C ASP A 214 -11.13 5.01 -0.82
N GLY A 215 -10.37 4.30 -1.68
CA GLY A 215 -9.52 3.17 -1.32
C GLY A 215 -10.23 1.81 -1.39
N VAL A 216 -11.46 1.75 -1.91
CA VAL A 216 -12.25 0.53 -2.08
C VAL A 216 -12.47 0.24 -3.56
N GLY A 217 -12.35 -1.04 -3.93
CA GLY A 217 -12.64 -1.52 -5.27
C GLY A 217 -14.02 -1.16 -5.83
N ASP A 218 -14.02 -0.57 -7.03
CA ASP A 218 -15.17 -0.26 -7.86
C ASP A 218 -15.42 -1.33 -8.92
N ILE A 219 -16.68 -1.49 -9.31
CA ILE A 219 -17.05 -2.24 -10.51
C ILE A 219 -17.35 -1.26 -11.63
N PHE A 220 -16.93 -1.57 -12.85
CA PHE A 220 -17.27 -0.78 -14.02
C PHE A 220 -17.53 -1.63 -15.26
N SER A 221 -18.33 -1.10 -16.17
CA SER A 221 -18.60 -1.71 -17.47
C SER A 221 -18.93 -0.67 -18.52
N SER A 222 -18.60 -0.98 -19.78
CA SER A 222 -19.00 -0.23 -20.96
C SER A 222 -19.91 -1.02 -21.91
N ALA A 223 -20.35 -2.23 -21.54
CA ALA A 223 -21.03 -3.17 -22.45
C ALA A 223 -22.33 -2.62 -23.06
N THR A 224 -22.98 -1.66 -22.39
CA THR A 224 -24.20 -0.99 -22.88
C THR A 224 -23.91 0.17 -23.85
N GLY A 225 -22.64 0.46 -24.15
CA GLY A 225 -22.19 1.65 -24.87
C GLY A 225 -22.03 2.89 -23.98
N THR A 226 -22.35 2.77 -22.69
CA THR A 226 -22.17 3.78 -21.65
C THR A 226 -21.26 3.23 -20.56
N LEU A 227 -20.22 3.97 -20.18
CA LEU A 227 -19.43 3.67 -18.99
C LEU A 227 -20.33 3.84 -17.78
N THR A 228 -20.51 2.73 -17.06
CA THR A 228 -21.29 2.64 -15.84
C THR A 228 -20.36 2.18 -14.73
N VAL A 229 -20.38 2.88 -13.59
CA VAL A 229 -19.55 2.57 -12.42
C VAL A 229 -20.46 2.27 -11.22
N TRP A 230 -20.08 1.31 -10.39
CA TRP A 230 -20.72 1.00 -9.11
C TRP A 230 -19.66 1.12 -8.02
N ASN A 231 -19.71 2.23 -7.28
CA ASN A 231 -18.65 2.53 -6.33
C ASN A 231 -18.63 1.55 -5.16
N GLY A 232 -17.44 1.10 -4.77
CA GLY A 232 -17.23 0.30 -3.58
C GLY A 232 -17.75 1.00 -2.32
N ARG A 233 -18.19 0.21 -1.33
CA ARG A 233 -18.58 0.72 0.00
C ARG A 233 -17.98 -0.09 1.14
N GLY A 234 -17.06 -0.99 0.82
CA GLY A 234 -16.51 -1.99 1.72
C GLY A 234 -17.45 -3.18 1.91
N ALA A 235 -16.90 -4.26 2.47
CA ALA A 235 -17.62 -5.48 2.83
C ALA A 235 -18.50 -6.05 1.70
N ASN A 236 -17.96 -6.09 0.47
CA ASN A 236 -18.64 -6.60 -0.74
C ASN A 236 -19.94 -5.86 -1.09
N ASN A 237 -20.03 -4.58 -0.73
CA ASN A 237 -21.19 -3.74 -0.99
C ASN A 237 -20.83 -2.63 -2.00
N PHE A 238 -21.80 -2.28 -2.85
CA PHE A 238 -21.62 -1.31 -3.93
C PHE A 238 -22.76 -0.29 -3.95
N ALA A 239 -22.43 0.92 -4.40
CA ALA A 239 -23.41 1.97 -4.66
C ALA A 239 -24.36 1.61 -5.81
N ALA A 240 -25.40 2.43 -5.98
CA ALA A 240 -26.21 2.37 -7.19
C ALA A 240 -25.36 2.72 -8.42
N ALA A 241 -25.73 2.15 -9.56
CA ALA A 241 -25.08 2.40 -10.85
C ALA A 241 -25.01 3.91 -11.15
N ASP A 242 -23.81 4.41 -11.43
CA ASP A 242 -23.55 5.74 -11.93
C ASP A 242 -23.25 5.68 -13.44
N ALA A 243 -24.08 6.33 -14.25
CA ALA A 243 -23.91 6.39 -15.69
C ALA A 243 -22.97 7.54 -16.06
N VAL A 244 -21.66 7.28 -15.98
CA VAL A 244 -20.59 8.26 -16.17
C VAL A 244 -20.64 8.93 -17.54
N GLY A 245 -20.85 8.15 -18.61
CA GLY A 245 -21.00 8.75 -19.94
C GLY A 245 -21.10 7.77 -21.12
N PRO A 246 -21.77 8.16 -22.22
CA PRO A 246 -21.94 7.35 -23.41
C PRO A 246 -20.70 7.37 -24.33
N GLY A 247 -20.74 6.59 -25.41
CA GLY A 247 -19.77 6.66 -26.51
C GLY A 247 -18.74 5.52 -26.55
N TRP A 248 -18.92 4.50 -25.71
CA TRP A 248 -17.94 3.44 -25.53
C TRP A 248 -17.99 2.33 -26.60
N SER A 249 -19.02 2.32 -27.46
CA SER A 249 -19.17 1.30 -28.51
C SER A 249 -18.07 1.32 -29.58
N ALA A 250 -17.24 2.37 -29.63
CA ALA A 250 -16.10 2.48 -30.54
C ALA A 250 -14.80 1.90 -29.96
N PHE A 251 -14.81 1.46 -28.70
CA PHE A 251 -13.64 1.04 -27.96
C PHE A 251 -13.70 -0.44 -27.59
N SER A 252 -12.54 -1.05 -27.34
CA SER A 252 -12.44 -2.34 -26.67
C SER A 252 -13.02 -2.28 -25.25
N ARG A 253 -13.13 -3.43 -24.58
CA ARG A 253 -13.43 -3.45 -23.14
C ARG A 253 -12.36 -2.62 -22.41
N PRO A 254 -12.75 -1.57 -21.66
CA PRO A 254 -11.79 -0.76 -20.94
C PRO A 254 -11.17 -1.52 -19.77
N VAL A 255 -9.99 -1.08 -19.38
CA VAL A 255 -9.25 -1.55 -18.20
C VAL A 255 -8.97 -0.35 -17.29
N ALA A 256 -8.78 -0.61 -16.00
CA ALA A 256 -8.53 0.42 -15.00
C ALA A 256 -7.18 0.22 -14.33
N GLY A 257 -6.48 1.31 -14.06
CA GLY A 257 -5.18 1.33 -13.37
C GLY A 257 -4.66 2.76 -13.27
N ASP A 258 -3.75 3.03 -12.34
CA ASP A 258 -3.12 4.35 -12.20
C ASP A 258 -1.95 4.48 -13.20
N PHE A 259 -2.21 4.98 -14.40
CA PHE A 259 -1.23 5.05 -15.49
C PHE A 259 -0.46 6.37 -15.51
N ASP A 260 -0.93 7.39 -14.77
CA ASP A 260 -0.24 8.67 -14.64
C ASP A 260 0.48 8.89 -13.29
N ASP A 261 0.38 7.95 -12.36
CA ASP A 261 0.94 7.92 -11.00
C ASP A 261 0.35 9.00 -10.06
N ASP A 262 -0.91 9.40 -10.26
CA ASP A 262 -1.58 10.38 -9.40
C ASP A 262 -2.33 9.75 -8.20
N GLY A 263 -2.38 8.42 -8.15
CA GLY A 263 -3.01 7.64 -7.09
C GLY A 263 -4.51 7.43 -7.28
N ILE A 264 -5.08 7.78 -8.43
CA ILE A 264 -6.48 7.58 -8.81
C ILE A 264 -6.52 6.64 -10.02
N SER A 265 -7.50 5.73 -10.08
CA SER A 265 -7.61 4.87 -11.25
C SER A 265 -7.97 5.66 -12.51
N ASP A 266 -7.20 5.42 -13.57
CA ASP A 266 -7.47 5.85 -14.93
C ASP A 266 -8.24 4.78 -15.70
N LEU A 267 -8.72 5.14 -16.89
CA LEU A 267 -9.24 4.18 -17.86
C LEU A 267 -8.32 4.09 -19.06
N ALA A 268 -8.08 2.88 -19.57
CA ALA A 268 -7.44 2.64 -20.85
C ALA A 268 -8.29 1.73 -21.74
N ALA A 269 -8.38 2.05 -23.04
CA ALA A 269 -9.08 1.22 -24.02
C ALA A 269 -8.52 1.43 -25.42
N VAL A 270 -8.70 0.45 -26.31
CA VAL A 270 -8.29 0.54 -27.71
C VAL A 270 -9.43 1.09 -28.55
N GLU A 271 -9.23 2.25 -29.16
CA GLU A 271 -10.17 2.86 -30.10
C GLU A 271 -10.02 2.25 -31.50
N GLY A 272 -11.15 1.81 -32.08
CA GLY A 272 -11.23 1.37 -33.48
C GLY A 272 -10.26 0.23 -33.84
N GLY A 273 -9.87 -0.59 -32.87
CA GLY A 273 -8.92 -1.70 -33.06
C GLY A 273 -7.50 -1.23 -33.44
N SER A 274 -7.10 -0.03 -33.04
CA SER A 274 -5.78 0.50 -33.40
C SER A 274 -5.10 1.27 -32.28
N THR A 275 -5.76 2.25 -31.68
CA THR A 275 -5.09 3.25 -30.85
C THR A 275 -5.41 3.03 -29.38
N LEU A 276 -4.39 2.81 -28.55
CA LEU A 276 -4.59 2.85 -27.10
C LEU A 276 -4.81 4.30 -26.67
N THR A 277 -5.89 4.51 -25.94
CA THR A 277 -6.34 5.80 -25.44
C THR A 277 -6.54 5.69 -23.93
N ILE A 278 -6.08 6.70 -23.19
CA ILE A 278 -6.22 6.81 -21.74
C ILE A 278 -7.08 8.01 -21.36
N TRP A 279 -7.90 7.86 -20.32
CA TRP A 279 -8.63 8.94 -19.67
C TRP A 279 -8.22 8.98 -18.20
N ASN A 280 -7.46 10.00 -17.82
CA ASN A 280 -6.95 10.07 -16.46
C ASN A 280 -8.06 10.35 -15.47
N GLY A 281 -8.06 9.65 -14.34
CA GLY A 281 -8.95 9.85 -13.22
C GLY A 281 -8.85 11.25 -12.65
N ARG A 282 -9.92 11.71 -11.99
CA ARG A 282 -9.96 12.98 -11.25
C ARG A 282 -10.68 12.84 -9.91
N GLY A 283 -11.03 11.62 -9.53
CA GLY A 283 -11.85 11.33 -8.37
C GLY A 283 -13.34 11.63 -8.57
N GLY A 284 -14.16 10.94 -7.79
CA GLY A 284 -15.63 10.96 -7.86
C GLY A 284 -16.18 10.65 -9.26
N ASN A 285 -15.69 9.58 -9.90
CA ASN A 285 -16.12 9.10 -11.23
C ASN A 285 -15.94 10.13 -12.36
N ARG A 286 -14.95 11.03 -12.23
CA ARG A 286 -14.62 12.03 -13.25
C ARG A 286 -13.32 11.69 -13.94
N PHE A 287 -13.27 12.01 -15.22
CA PHE A 287 -12.11 11.74 -16.06
C PHE A 287 -11.68 12.98 -16.85
N SER A 288 -10.41 13.03 -17.21
CA SER A 288 -9.84 14.01 -18.10
C SER A 288 -10.25 13.78 -19.57
N ALA A 289 -9.83 14.68 -20.46
CA ALA A 289 -10.01 14.45 -21.89
C ALA A 289 -9.11 13.29 -22.34
N ALA A 290 -9.61 12.51 -23.31
CA ALA A 290 -8.90 11.37 -23.88
C ALA A 290 -7.48 11.74 -24.36
N VAL A 291 -6.50 10.93 -23.98
CA VAL A 291 -5.09 11.02 -24.39
C VAL A 291 -4.76 9.82 -25.26
N ALA A 292 -4.45 10.04 -26.53
CA ALA A 292 -3.97 8.98 -27.41
C ALA A 292 -2.51 8.63 -27.04
N VAL A 293 -2.30 7.40 -26.56
CA VAL A 293 -0.96 6.86 -26.27
C VAL A 293 -0.26 6.49 -27.58
N GLY A 294 -0.98 5.84 -28.50
CA GLY A 294 -0.48 5.54 -29.83
C GLY A 294 -1.15 4.34 -30.51
N PRO A 295 -0.85 4.11 -31.81
CA PRO A 295 -1.43 3.01 -32.60
C PRO A 295 -0.71 1.67 -32.34
N GLY A 296 -1.23 0.59 -32.93
CA GLY A 296 -0.59 -0.74 -32.95
C GLY A 296 -1.23 -1.78 -32.03
N TRP A 297 -2.41 -1.49 -31.49
CA TRP A 297 -3.07 -2.31 -30.46
C TRP A 297 -4.12 -3.30 -30.99
N GLY A 298 -4.32 -3.37 -32.31
CA GLY A 298 -5.38 -4.19 -32.91
C GLY A 298 -5.30 -5.69 -32.59
N ASP A 299 -4.10 -6.27 -32.55
CA ASP A 299 -3.91 -7.69 -32.19
C ASP A 299 -4.03 -7.97 -30.68
N TYR A 300 -4.26 -6.92 -29.87
CA TYR A 300 -4.15 -6.94 -28.40
C TYR A 300 -5.42 -6.44 -27.71
N ASP A 301 -6.39 -5.91 -28.44
CA ASP A 301 -7.54 -5.18 -27.91
C ASP A 301 -8.54 -6.07 -27.16
N SER A 302 -8.81 -7.27 -27.68
CA SER A 302 -9.80 -8.22 -27.17
C SER A 302 -9.43 -8.82 -25.81
N THR A 303 -8.14 -8.88 -25.51
CA THR A 303 -7.60 -9.47 -24.28
C THR A 303 -6.84 -8.45 -23.44
N LEU A 304 -7.01 -7.15 -23.68
CA LEU A 304 -6.38 -6.10 -22.86
C LEU A 304 -6.81 -6.23 -21.38
N PHE A 305 -5.84 -6.14 -20.48
CA PHE A 305 -6.04 -6.07 -19.04
C PHE A 305 -5.00 -5.13 -18.39
N ALA A 306 -5.38 -4.47 -17.30
CA ALA A 306 -4.41 -3.82 -16.42
C ALA A 306 -3.72 -4.91 -15.60
N LEU A 307 -2.41 -4.78 -15.39
CA LEU A 307 -1.57 -5.82 -14.80
C LEU A 307 -0.94 -5.38 -13.46
N GLY A 308 -1.30 -4.20 -12.96
CA GLY A 308 -0.66 -3.63 -11.76
C GLY A 308 0.85 -3.47 -11.92
N ASP A 309 1.61 -3.52 -10.83
CA ASP A 309 3.08 -3.38 -10.85
C ASP A 309 3.76 -4.76 -10.87
N VAL A 310 3.81 -5.40 -12.04
CA VAL A 310 4.38 -6.75 -12.17
C VAL A 310 5.90 -6.76 -12.25
N ASN A 311 6.52 -5.62 -12.55
CA ASN A 311 7.98 -5.53 -12.62
C ASN A 311 8.61 -5.09 -11.28
N GLY A 312 7.82 -4.54 -10.36
CA GLY A 312 8.22 -4.06 -9.04
C GLY A 312 8.83 -2.66 -9.03
N ASP A 313 8.61 -1.84 -10.05
CA ASP A 313 9.16 -0.48 -10.18
C ASP A 313 8.26 0.63 -9.65
N GLY A 314 7.03 0.29 -9.24
CA GLY A 314 6.05 1.18 -8.65
C GLY A 314 5.01 1.74 -9.62
N HIS A 315 5.08 1.38 -10.90
CA HIS A 315 4.15 1.88 -11.93
C HIS A 315 3.15 0.82 -12.38
N ALA A 316 1.93 1.23 -12.75
CA ALA A 316 0.96 0.32 -13.33
C ALA A 316 1.36 -0.10 -14.75
N ASP A 317 1.38 -1.42 -14.98
CA ASP A 317 1.67 -2.09 -16.24
C ASP A 317 0.38 -2.51 -16.96
N ILE A 318 0.50 -2.73 -18.27
CA ILE A 318 -0.59 -3.25 -19.10
C ILE A 318 -0.18 -4.59 -19.70
N GLY A 319 -1.13 -5.54 -19.73
CA GLY A 319 -0.96 -6.84 -20.35
C GLY A 319 -1.96 -7.11 -21.46
N SER A 320 -1.58 -7.98 -22.40
CA SER A 320 -2.49 -8.53 -23.40
C SER A 320 -1.97 -9.86 -23.96
N VAL A 321 -2.90 -10.73 -24.33
CA VAL A 321 -2.62 -11.98 -25.03
C VAL A 321 -2.83 -11.77 -26.52
N LYS A 322 -1.73 -11.79 -27.29
CA LYS A 322 -1.73 -11.51 -28.72
C LYS A 322 -2.60 -12.50 -29.50
N GLU A 323 -3.57 -11.99 -30.22
CA GLU A 323 -4.45 -12.78 -31.08
C GLU A 323 -3.65 -13.62 -32.10
N GLY A 324 -4.13 -14.84 -32.37
CA GLY A 324 -3.55 -15.79 -33.31
C GLY A 324 -2.29 -16.52 -32.82
N THR A 325 -1.50 -15.91 -31.93
CA THR A 325 -0.28 -16.53 -31.38
C THR A 325 -0.46 -17.06 -29.96
N GLY A 326 -1.36 -16.44 -29.17
CA GLY A 326 -1.55 -16.80 -27.77
C GLY A 326 -0.33 -16.46 -26.91
N THR A 327 0.48 -15.48 -27.32
CA THR A 327 1.63 -14.97 -26.56
C THR A 327 1.17 -13.88 -25.61
N LEU A 328 1.49 -13.98 -24.32
CA LEU A 328 1.31 -12.90 -23.36
C LEU A 328 2.42 -11.86 -23.54
N TYR A 329 2.01 -10.61 -23.72
CA TYR A 329 2.87 -9.44 -23.75
C TYR A 329 2.56 -8.51 -22.58
N VAL A 330 3.62 -7.86 -22.09
CA VAL A 330 3.57 -6.83 -21.03
C VAL A 330 4.18 -5.54 -21.55
N TRP A 331 3.51 -4.43 -21.29
CA TRP A 331 3.98 -3.07 -21.51
C TRP A 331 4.19 -2.42 -20.16
N ASN A 332 5.45 -2.26 -19.77
CA ASN A 332 5.75 -1.70 -18.46
C ASN A 332 5.46 -0.20 -18.41
N GLY A 333 4.75 0.23 -17.38
CA GLY A 333 4.48 1.63 -17.06
C GLY A 333 5.77 2.42 -16.85
N ARG A 334 5.66 3.73 -17.04
CA ARG A 334 6.73 4.71 -16.75
C ARG A 334 6.14 5.97 -16.12
N GLY A 335 4.90 5.87 -15.62
CA GLY A 335 4.07 7.00 -15.26
C GLY A 335 3.68 7.89 -16.42
N ASN A 336 2.87 8.91 -16.11
CA ASN A 336 2.44 9.95 -17.04
C ASN A 336 1.93 9.41 -18.40
N ASN A 337 1.13 8.34 -18.39
CA ASN A 337 0.56 7.69 -19.57
C ASN A 337 1.59 7.14 -20.58
N LYS A 338 2.78 6.75 -20.10
CA LYS A 338 3.86 6.22 -20.95
C LYS A 338 4.15 4.78 -20.59
N PHE A 339 4.44 4.00 -21.63
CA PHE A 339 4.82 2.61 -21.50
C PHE A 339 6.13 2.32 -22.25
N ALA A 340 6.86 1.33 -21.76
CA ALA A 340 7.99 0.73 -22.45
C ALA A 340 7.54 -0.06 -23.69
N ALA A 341 8.52 -0.51 -24.48
CA ALA A 341 8.24 -1.45 -25.56
C ALA A 341 7.74 -2.79 -24.99
N ALA A 342 6.83 -3.44 -25.72
CA ALA A 342 6.23 -4.71 -25.33
C ALA A 342 7.30 -5.78 -25.07
N VAL A 343 7.17 -6.50 -23.96
CA VAL A 343 7.98 -7.66 -23.59
C VAL A 343 7.14 -8.92 -23.74
N ALA A 344 7.62 -9.88 -24.53
CA ALA A 344 6.98 -11.20 -24.62
C ALA A 344 7.32 -12.02 -23.38
N VAL A 345 6.31 -12.37 -22.58
CA VAL A 345 6.47 -13.16 -21.35
C VAL A 345 6.43 -14.66 -21.67
N GLY A 346 5.51 -15.10 -22.53
CA GLY A 346 5.41 -16.52 -22.86
C GLY A 346 4.25 -16.87 -23.80
N ASN A 347 4.28 -18.08 -24.34
CA ASN A 347 3.23 -18.62 -25.22
C ASN A 347 2.25 -19.52 -24.46
N GLY A 348 1.13 -19.88 -25.10
CA GLY A 348 0.16 -20.84 -24.56
C GLY A 348 -1.03 -20.19 -23.84
N TRP A 349 -1.04 -18.86 -23.74
CA TRP A 349 -2.09 -18.11 -23.06
C TRP A 349 -3.43 -18.10 -23.81
N GLY A 350 -3.45 -18.49 -25.09
CA GLY A 350 -4.68 -18.64 -25.86
C GLY A 350 -5.62 -19.76 -25.37
N ALA A 351 -5.18 -20.62 -24.45
CA ALA A 351 -6.02 -21.64 -23.82
C ALA A 351 -6.80 -21.15 -22.59
N TYR A 352 -6.54 -19.91 -22.16
CA TYR A 352 -7.10 -19.33 -20.95
C TYR A 352 -8.10 -18.23 -21.26
N SER A 353 -8.96 -17.92 -20.29
CA SER A 353 -9.74 -16.69 -20.30
C SER A 353 -8.84 -15.46 -20.32
N ARG A 354 -9.43 -14.30 -20.59
CA ARG A 354 -8.73 -13.02 -20.41
C ARG A 354 -8.19 -12.94 -18.98
N PRO A 355 -6.87 -12.73 -18.78
CA PRO A 355 -6.31 -12.65 -17.45
C PRO A 355 -6.85 -11.45 -16.65
N VAL A 356 -6.82 -11.59 -15.33
CA VAL A 356 -6.98 -10.51 -14.35
C VAL A 356 -5.75 -10.49 -13.46
N SER A 357 -5.43 -9.35 -12.86
CA SER A 357 -4.33 -9.20 -11.91
C SER A 357 -4.81 -8.92 -10.49
N GLY A 358 -3.93 -9.15 -9.53
CA GLY A 358 -4.12 -8.90 -8.11
C GLY A 358 -2.89 -9.35 -7.34
N ASP A 359 -2.62 -8.78 -6.17
CA ASP A 359 -1.67 -9.34 -5.21
C ASP A 359 -2.35 -10.46 -4.39
N PHE A 360 -2.41 -11.66 -4.99
CA PHE A 360 -3.13 -12.80 -4.44
C PHE A 360 -2.31 -13.57 -3.41
N ASP A 361 -0.99 -13.43 -3.42
CA ASP A 361 -0.11 -14.05 -2.43
C ASP A 361 0.35 -13.11 -1.30
N GLY A 362 0.19 -11.79 -1.48
CA GLY A 362 0.46 -10.75 -0.48
C GLY A 362 1.91 -10.30 -0.43
N ASP A 363 2.70 -10.54 -1.49
CA ASP A 363 4.10 -10.11 -1.58
C ASP A 363 4.29 -8.69 -2.14
N GLY A 364 3.19 -8.07 -2.57
CA GLY A 364 3.12 -6.72 -3.11
C GLY A 364 3.39 -6.64 -4.61
N ILE A 365 3.73 -7.73 -5.30
CA ILE A 365 3.92 -7.78 -6.74
C ILE A 365 2.65 -8.32 -7.38
N SER A 366 2.18 -7.67 -8.45
CA SER A 366 0.96 -8.13 -9.11
C SER A 366 1.10 -9.53 -9.70
N ASP A 367 0.14 -10.38 -9.37
CA ASP A 367 -0.01 -11.73 -9.88
C ASP A 367 -0.95 -11.75 -11.10
N LEU A 368 -1.07 -12.92 -11.71
CA LEU A 368 -2.06 -13.19 -12.75
C LEU A 368 -3.00 -14.30 -12.34
N ALA A 369 -4.28 -14.15 -12.65
CA ALA A 369 -5.27 -15.21 -12.56
C ALA A 369 -6.05 -15.36 -13.87
N ALA A 370 -6.27 -16.59 -14.30
CA ALA A 370 -7.05 -16.90 -15.49
C ALA A 370 -7.67 -18.30 -15.42
N VAL A 371 -8.78 -18.50 -16.13
CA VAL A 371 -9.49 -19.78 -16.19
C VAL A 371 -9.00 -20.58 -17.39
N GLU A 372 -8.43 -21.76 -17.14
CA GLU A 372 -7.99 -22.69 -18.19
C GLU A 372 -9.17 -23.52 -18.72
N GLY A 373 -9.36 -23.48 -20.05
CA GLY A 373 -10.31 -24.33 -20.75
C GLY A 373 -11.75 -24.25 -20.22
N GLY A 374 -12.15 -23.10 -19.66
CA GLY A 374 -13.46 -22.90 -19.05
C GLY A 374 -13.71 -23.80 -17.83
N SER A 375 -12.67 -24.13 -17.05
CA SER A 375 -12.85 -25.05 -15.91
C SER A 375 -12.10 -24.64 -14.66
N THR A 376 -10.81 -24.35 -14.75
CA THR A 376 -9.91 -24.30 -13.60
C THR A 376 -9.29 -22.93 -13.49
N LEU A 377 -9.54 -22.23 -12.37
CA LEU A 377 -8.84 -20.99 -12.07
C LEU A 377 -7.41 -21.34 -11.66
N THR A 378 -6.45 -20.70 -12.32
CA THR A 378 -5.02 -20.83 -12.05
C THR A 378 -4.45 -19.45 -11.75
N ILE A 379 -3.58 -19.37 -10.74
CA ILE A 379 -2.84 -18.17 -10.36
C ILE A 379 -1.36 -18.36 -10.75
N TRP A 380 -0.71 -17.32 -11.26
CA TRP A 380 0.72 -17.26 -11.49
C TRP A 380 1.29 -16.07 -10.73
N ASN A 381 2.03 -16.37 -9.67
CA ASN A 381 2.50 -15.32 -8.77
C ASN A 381 3.64 -14.53 -9.40
N GLY A 382 3.58 -13.21 -9.28
CA GLY A 382 4.61 -12.28 -9.70
C GLY A 382 5.93 -12.57 -8.96
N ARG A 383 7.04 -12.26 -9.62
CA ARG A 383 8.38 -12.32 -9.01
C ARG A 383 9.19 -11.06 -9.30
N GLY A 384 8.53 -10.03 -9.83
CA GLY A 384 9.14 -8.83 -10.35
C GLY A 384 9.80 -9.05 -11.72
N SER A 385 10.22 -7.97 -12.35
CA SER A 385 10.86 -7.95 -13.67
C SER A 385 10.11 -8.76 -14.75
N ASN A 386 8.76 -8.72 -14.77
CA ASN A 386 7.90 -9.47 -15.70
C ASN A 386 8.07 -11.00 -15.62
N ASN A 387 8.45 -11.53 -14.46
CA ASN A 387 8.63 -12.95 -14.23
C ASN A 387 7.54 -13.50 -13.31
N PHE A 388 7.15 -14.75 -13.55
CA PHE A 388 6.07 -15.40 -12.82
C PHE A 388 6.50 -16.79 -12.31
N ALA A 389 5.91 -17.21 -11.19
CA ALA A 389 5.99 -18.58 -10.71
C ALA A 389 5.28 -19.56 -11.65
N ALA A 390 5.47 -20.86 -11.38
CA ALA A 390 4.65 -21.88 -12.01
C ALA A 390 3.20 -21.72 -11.54
N GLY A 391 2.24 -21.90 -12.47
CA GLY A 391 0.82 -21.73 -12.17
C GLY A 391 0.32 -22.69 -11.09
N VAL A 392 -0.43 -22.14 -10.13
CA VAL A 392 -1.08 -22.85 -9.03
C VAL A 392 -2.56 -22.93 -9.32
N ALA A 393 -3.09 -24.15 -9.45
CA ALA A 393 -4.52 -24.36 -9.63
C ALA A 393 -5.26 -24.10 -8.30
N VAL A 394 -6.12 -23.07 -8.28
CA VAL A 394 -7.02 -22.78 -7.15
C VAL A 394 -8.11 -23.85 -7.08
N GLY A 395 -8.59 -24.32 -8.25
CA GLY A 395 -9.52 -25.44 -8.35
C GLY A 395 -10.49 -25.34 -9.55
N PRO A 396 -11.31 -26.38 -9.77
CA PRO A 396 -12.29 -26.42 -10.85
C PRO A 396 -13.57 -25.62 -10.51
N GLY A 397 -14.46 -25.48 -11.49
CA GLY A 397 -15.81 -24.91 -11.31
C GLY A 397 -15.98 -23.48 -11.82
N TRP A 398 -15.00 -22.97 -12.57
CA TRP A 398 -14.94 -21.58 -13.03
C TRP A 398 -15.52 -21.34 -14.42
N GLY A 399 -16.06 -22.37 -15.08
CA GLY A 399 -16.57 -22.26 -16.45
C GLY A 399 -17.68 -21.25 -16.63
N ASP A 400 -18.65 -21.21 -15.71
CA ASP A 400 -19.75 -20.22 -15.77
C ASP A 400 -19.29 -18.78 -15.41
N TYR A 401 -18.01 -18.57 -15.13
CA TYR A 401 -17.46 -17.34 -14.56
C TYR A 401 -16.28 -16.76 -15.36
N ASP A 402 -15.81 -17.44 -16.40
CA ASP A 402 -14.57 -17.10 -17.10
C ASP A 402 -14.67 -15.83 -17.97
N SER A 403 -15.80 -15.61 -18.62
CA SER A 403 -16.04 -14.52 -19.56
C SER A 403 -16.11 -13.15 -18.88
N ALA A 404 -16.71 -13.11 -17.69
CA ALA A 404 -16.93 -11.91 -16.90
C ALA A 404 -16.01 -11.79 -15.68
N LEU A 405 -14.90 -12.56 -15.63
CA LEU A 405 -13.93 -12.46 -14.55
C LEU A 405 -13.30 -11.05 -14.50
N MET A 406 -13.20 -10.49 -13.30
CA MET A 406 -12.64 -9.16 -13.03
C MET A 406 -11.89 -9.15 -11.68
N SER A 407 -10.84 -8.34 -11.60
CA SER A 407 -10.23 -7.96 -10.33
C SER A 407 -11.04 -6.84 -9.69
N LEU A 408 -11.19 -6.88 -8.38
CA LEU A 408 -11.81 -5.81 -7.61
C LEU A 408 -10.80 -5.05 -6.74
N GLY A 409 -9.57 -5.54 -6.60
CA GLY A 409 -8.72 -5.10 -5.49
C GLY A 409 -9.35 -5.49 -4.15
N ASP A 410 -8.93 -4.84 -3.05
CA ASP A 410 -9.45 -5.11 -1.71
C ASP A 410 -10.83 -4.44 -1.46
N VAL A 411 -11.93 -5.11 -1.81
CA VAL A 411 -13.29 -4.57 -1.66
C VAL A 411 -13.88 -4.84 -0.26
N ASN A 412 -13.25 -5.70 0.55
CA ASN A 412 -13.68 -5.92 1.94
C ASN A 412 -12.82 -5.21 3.00
N GLY A 413 -11.69 -4.61 2.61
CA GLY A 413 -10.78 -3.88 3.47
C GLY A 413 -9.92 -4.78 4.36
N ASP A 414 -9.66 -6.03 3.95
CA ASP A 414 -8.86 -6.99 4.72
C ASP A 414 -7.38 -7.06 4.32
N GLY A 415 -6.98 -6.27 3.32
CA GLY A 415 -5.61 -6.16 2.83
C GLY A 415 -5.25 -7.20 1.76
N HIS A 416 -6.23 -7.90 1.19
CA HIS A 416 -6.02 -8.85 0.10
C HIS A 416 -6.89 -8.54 -1.11
N ASP A 417 -6.34 -8.72 -2.30
CA ASP A 417 -7.10 -8.47 -3.51
C ASP A 417 -8.19 -9.53 -3.75
N ASP A 418 -9.38 -9.04 -4.05
CA ASP A 418 -10.57 -9.83 -4.31
C ASP A 418 -10.84 -9.94 -5.81
N ILE A 419 -11.54 -11.01 -6.20
CA ILE A 419 -12.02 -11.20 -7.57
C ILE A 419 -13.54 -11.33 -7.62
N ALA A 420 -14.11 -10.98 -8.76
CA ALA A 420 -15.53 -11.16 -9.00
C ALA A 420 -15.82 -11.67 -10.40
N SER A 421 -17.03 -12.18 -10.57
CA SER A 421 -17.56 -12.54 -11.88
C SER A 421 -19.07 -12.54 -11.88
N VAL A 422 -19.64 -12.19 -13.03
CA VAL A 422 -21.07 -12.33 -13.31
C VAL A 422 -21.31 -13.72 -13.87
N LYS A 423 -22.07 -14.52 -13.14
CA LYS A 423 -22.34 -15.90 -13.52
C LYS A 423 -23.18 -15.98 -14.80
N GLU A 424 -22.68 -16.69 -15.80
CA GLU A 424 -23.38 -16.96 -17.04
C GLU A 424 -24.76 -17.61 -16.79
N GLY A 425 -25.76 -17.24 -17.60
CA GLY A 425 -27.13 -17.76 -17.53
C GLY A 425 -28.00 -17.20 -16.40
N THR A 426 -27.41 -16.85 -15.25
CA THR A 426 -28.16 -16.26 -14.11
C THR A 426 -28.01 -14.75 -13.99
N GLY A 427 -26.88 -14.19 -14.42
CA GLY A 427 -26.60 -12.77 -14.26
C GLY A 427 -26.38 -12.34 -12.81
N THR A 428 -26.03 -13.29 -11.93
CA THR A 428 -25.70 -13.02 -10.53
C THR A 428 -24.23 -12.62 -10.42
N LEU A 429 -23.94 -11.48 -9.79
CA LEU A 429 -22.58 -11.12 -9.40
C LEU A 429 -22.16 -11.91 -8.15
N TYR A 430 -21.02 -12.58 -8.26
CA TYR A 430 -20.35 -13.23 -7.14
C TYR A 430 -19.00 -12.58 -6.88
N VAL A 431 -18.65 -12.43 -5.60
CA VAL A 431 -17.34 -11.95 -5.12
C VAL A 431 -16.66 -13.07 -4.35
N TRP A 432 -15.38 -13.30 -4.64
CA TRP A 432 -14.51 -14.23 -3.91
C TRP A 432 -13.43 -13.42 -3.24
N ASN A 433 -13.48 -13.38 -1.91
CA ASN A 433 -12.56 -12.56 -1.16
C ASN A 433 -11.20 -13.23 -1.00
N GLY A 434 -10.12 -12.48 -1.23
CA GLY A 434 -8.75 -12.93 -1.03
C GLY A 434 -8.50 -13.34 0.43
N ARG A 435 -7.51 -14.20 0.63
CA ARG A 435 -7.00 -14.58 1.97
C ARG A 435 -5.48 -14.63 2.02
N GLY A 436 -4.82 -14.11 0.98
CA GLY A 436 -3.41 -14.31 0.70
C GLY A 436 -3.07 -15.76 0.34
N ALA A 437 -1.81 -15.97 -0.02
CA ALA A 437 -1.24 -17.27 -0.38
C ALA A 437 -2.10 -18.06 -1.39
N ASP A 438 -2.51 -17.40 -2.48
CA ASP A 438 -3.22 -17.99 -3.62
C ASP A 438 -4.60 -18.60 -3.26
N ASN A 439 -5.24 -18.07 -2.22
CA ASN A 439 -6.47 -18.63 -1.67
C ASN A 439 -7.60 -17.61 -1.60
N PHE A 440 -8.80 -18.06 -1.97
CA PHE A 440 -10.03 -17.29 -1.86
C PHE A 440 -11.02 -17.93 -0.88
N GLY A 441 -11.81 -17.08 -0.22
CA GLY A 441 -12.99 -17.51 0.52
C GLY A 441 -14.08 -18.11 -0.37
N GLY A 442 -15.13 -18.64 0.28
CA GLY A 442 -16.34 -19.02 -0.44
C GLY A 442 -17.00 -17.79 -1.09
N SER A 443 -17.57 -17.97 -2.28
CA SER A 443 -18.21 -16.88 -3.04
C SER A 443 -19.38 -16.25 -2.27
N THR A 444 -19.47 -14.93 -2.29
CA THR A 444 -20.62 -14.16 -1.81
C THR A 444 -21.46 -13.69 -2.98
N ALA A 445 -22.76 -13.98 -3.00
CA ALA A 445 -23.68 -13.46 -4.01
C ALA A 445 -24.08 -12.02 -3.65
N VAL A 446 -23.72 -11.06 -4.49
CA VAL A 446 -24.08 -9.64 -4.32
C VAL A 446 -25.50 -9.38 -4.85
N GLY A 447 -25.91 -10.06 -5.92
CA GLY A 447 -27.27 -10.00 -6.44
C GLY A 447 -27.38 -10.23 -7.94
N ASN A 448 -28.61 -10.24 -8.45
CA ASN A 448 -28.93 -10.41 -9.88
C ASN A 448 -29.01 -9.07 -10.61
N GLY A 449 -29.08 -9.11 -11.94
CA GLY A 449 -29.34 -7.94 -12.79
C GLY A 449 -28.12 -7.43 -13.54
N TRP A 450 -27.02 -8.18 -13.53
CA TRP A 450 -25.75 -7.77 -14.13
C TRP A 450 -25.60 -8.14 -15.61
N THR A 451 -26.44 -9.04 -16.14
CA THR A 451 -26.41 -9.50 -17.55
C THR A 451 -26.37 -8.39 -18.61
N PRO A 452 -27.04 -7.23 -18.46
CA PRO A 452 -26.92 -6.17 -19.46
C PRO A 452 -25.52 -5.52 -19.52
N TYR A 453 -24.70 -5.73 -18.49
CA TYR A 453 -23.42 -5.06 -18.28
C TYR A 453 -22.21 -6.00 -18.47
N PHE A 454 -22.39 -7.31 -18.44
CA PHE A 454 -21.36 -8.33 -18.65
C PHE A 454 -22.02 -9.55 -19.28
#